data_AF-A0A3N9X8U4-F1
#
_entry.id   AF-A0A3N9X8U4-F1
#
_cell.length_a   1.000
_cell.length_b   1.000
_cell.length_c   1.000
_cell.angle_alpha   90.00
_cell.angle_beta   90.00
_cell.angle_gamma   90.00
#
_symmetry.space_group_name_H-M   'P 1'
#
loop_
_entity.id
_entity.type
_entity.pdbx_description
1 polymer ?
#
loop_
_entity_poly.entity_id
_entity_poly.type
_entity_poly.pdbx_seq_one_letter_code
_entity_poly.pdbx_strand_id
1 'polypeptide(L)'
;MTGTEIVCGDCGTVPPGRPGRRPLCPACKLNRRITLLLDDGTGHIRPALRPLATALRNAPNLSTSRLWLYKPQAAELLTALATGRVPLSHDGLSTWPRPGAARHLRHRLIAYGILPPVDPSLADIESWLRHRLAQLSEHLTSRYFANTRSGINSPGCGPRQPAGRCALPRSPTPPSSSPRPNSS
;
A
#
# COMPACT_ATOMS: atom_id res chain seq x y z
N MET A 1 -2.85 -42.00 -39.70
CA MET A 1 -3.62 -41.61 -38.50
C MET A 1 -3.36 -40.13 -38.22
N THR A 2 -4.19 -39.24 -38.76
CA THR A 2 -4.11 -37.79 -38.50
C THR A 2 -4.52 -37.53 -37.06
N GLY A 3 -3.56 -37.20 -36.19
CA GLY A 3 -3.84 -36.73 -34.85
C GLY A 3 -4.66 -35.45 -34.92
N THR A 4 -5.76 -35.40 -34.18
CA THR A 4 -6.64 -34.22 -34.11
C THR A 4 -5.84 -33.03 -33.60
N GLU A 5 -5.62 -32.05 -34.48
CA GLU A 5 -4.88 -30.85 -34.16
C GLU A 5 -5.65 -30.03 -33.11
N ILE A 6 -5.03 -29.80 -31.96
CA ILE A 6 -5.66 -29.13 -30.82
C ILE A 6 -5.49 -27.62 -31.01
N VAL A 7 -6.52 -26.96 -31.55
CA VAL A 7 -6.50 -25.51 -31.77
C VAL A 7 -6.98 -24.71 -30.56
N CYS A 8 -6.37 -23.56 -30.33
CA CYS A 8 -6.77 -22.62 -29.28
C CYS A 8 -8.11 -21.98 -29.64
N GLY A 9 -9.07 -22.01 -28.71
CA GLY A 9 -10.39 -21.41 -28.92
C GLY A 9 -10.41 -19.88 -29.07
N ASP A 10 -9.36 -19.18 -28.63
CA ASP A 10 -9.29 -17.71 -28.66
C ASP A 10 -8.44 -17.17 -29.82
N CYS A 11 -7.32 -17.83 -30.15
CA CYS A 11 -6.37 -17.33 -31.13
C CYS A 11 -6.04 -18.31 -32.27
N GLY A 12 -6.68 -19.49 -32.31
CA GLY A 12 -6.50 -20.48 -33.38
C GLY A 12 -5.14 -21.19 -33.42
N THR A 13 -4.14 -20.75 -32.65
CA THR A 13 -2.82 -21.41 -32.56
C THR A 13 -2.93 -22.83 -32.04
N VAL A 14 -1.96 -23.69 -32.35
CA VAL A 14 -1.92 -25.09 -31.90
C VAL A 14 -0.96 -25.22 -30.71
N PRO A 15 -1.42 -25.10 -29.46
CA PRO A 15 -0.55 -25.22 -28.30
C PRO A 15 -0.15 -26.69 -28.03
N PRO A 16 1.02 -26.93 -27.39
CA PRO A 16 1.30 -28.22 -26.78
C PRO A 16 0.30 -28.48 -25.64
N GLY A 17 -0.44 -29.58 -25.67
CA GLY A 17 -1.44 -29.90 -24.65
C GLY A 17 -2.20 -31.21 -24.85
N ARG A 18 -2.91 -31.67 -23.81
CA ARG A 18 -3.82 -32.83 -23.89
C ARG A 18 -5.25 -32.40 -24.26
N PRO A 19 -6.03 -33.26 -24.94
CA PRO A 19 -7.45 -33.04 -25.16
C PRO A 19 -8.21 -32.94 -23.83
N GLY A 20 -9.13 -31.97 -23.71
CA GLY A 20 -9.97 -31.80 -22.51
C GLY A 20 -10.56 -30.39 -22.41
N ARG A 21 -11.78 -30.21 -22.93
CA ARG A 21 -12.49 -28.92 -23.16
C ARG A 21 -11.73 -27.94 -24.09
N ARG A 22 -12.44 -26.88 -24.53
CA ARG A 22 -11.98 -25.87 -25.51
C ARG A 22 -10.55 -25.41 -25.16
N PRO A 23 -9.51 -25.86 -25.90
CA PRO A 23 -8.13 -25.65 -25.48
C PRO A 23 -7.81 -24.16 -25.50
N LEU A 24 -7.15 -23.65 -24.47
CA LEU A 24 -6.58 -22.30 -24.50
C LEU A 24 -5.06 -22.42 -24.40
N CYS A 25 -4.36 -21.75 -25.32
CA CYS A 25 -2.91 -21.67 -25.26
C CYS A 25 -2.46 -20.91 -23.99
N PRO A 26 -1.21 -21.09 -23.54
CA PRO A 26 -0.70 -20.43 -22.34
C PRO A 26 -0.87 -18.90 -22.36
N ALA A 27 -0.69 -18.26 -23.53
CA ALA A 27 -0.87 -16.83 -23.72
C ALA A 27 -2.34 -16.39 -23.54
N CYS A 28 -3.30 -17.08 -24.16
CA CYS A 28 -4.72 -16.78 -24.00
C CYS A 28 -5.21 -17.03 -22.57
N LYS A 29 -4.72 -18.10 -21.90
CA LYS A 29 -4.98 -18.32 -20.47
C LYS A 29 -4.48 -17.16 -19.60
N LEU A 30 -3.28 -16.67 -19.88
CA LEU A 30 -2.71 -15.52 -19.18
C LEU A 30 -3.53 -14.25 -19.46
N ASN A 31 -3.89 -14.02 -20.72
CA ASN A 31 -4.67 -12.84 -21.12
C ASN A 31 -6.02 -12.78 -20.40
N ARG A 32 -6.78 -13.89 -20.40
CA ARG A 32 -8.05 -13.98 -19.65
C ARG A 32 -7.84 -13.71 -18.16
N ARG A 33 -6.77 -14.24 -17.57
CA ARG A 33 -6.45 -13.99 -16.16
C ARG A 33 -6.16 -12.52 -15.88
N ILE A 34 -5.40 -11.84 -16.75
CA ILE A 34 -5.10 -10.41 -16.64
C ILE A 34 -6.40 -9.60 -16.72
N THR A 35 -7.26 -9.87 -17.71
CA THR A 35 -8.54 -9.17 -17.87
C THR A 35 -9.42 -9.34 -16.63
N LEU A 36 -9.51 -10.55 -16.07
CA LEU A 36 -10.30 -10.81 -14.87
C LEU A 36 -9.75 -10.13 -13.61
N LEU A 37 -8.42 -10.06 -13.46
CA LEU A 37 -7.81 -9.43 -12.28
C LEU A 37 -7.84 -7.90 -12.32
N LEU A 38 -7.79 -7.33 -13.52
CA LEU A 38 -7.79 -5.88 -13.74
C LEU A 38 -9.18 -5.33 -14.06
N ASP A 39 -10.22 -6.14 -13.89
CA ASP A 39 -11.61 -5.74 -14.03
C ASP A 39 -12.00 -4.78 -12.91
N ASP A 40 -12.62 -3.65 -13.28
CA ASP A 40 -13.06 -2.62 -12.34
C ASP A 40 -14.41 -2.94 -11.67
N GLY A 41 -14.99 -4.11 -11.94
CA GLY A 41 -16.32 -4.53 -11.50
C GLY A 41 -17.41 -4.29 -12.55
N THR A 42 -17.09 -3.64 -13.68
CA THR A 42 -18.03 -3.37 -14.78
C THR A 42 -17.82 -4.27 -16.00
N GLY A 43 -16.89 -5.21 -15.95
CA GLY A 43 -16.50 -6.01 -17.13
C GLY A 43 -15.41 -5.34 -17.98
N HIS A 44 -14.84 -4.23 -17.51
CA HIS A 44 -13.84 -3.46 -18.22
C HIS A 44 -12.56 -3.24 -17.40
N ILE A 45 -11.43 -3.13 -18.10
CA ILE A 45 -10.17 -2.75 -17.47
C ILE A 45 -10.14 -1.24 -17.32
N ARG A 46 -10.00 -0.78 -16.07
CA ARG A 46 -9.83 0.63 -15.72
C ARG A 46 -8.76 1.29 -16.61
N PRO A 47 -9.02 2.46 -17.23
CA PRO A 47 -8.08 3.08 -18.18
C PRO A 47 -6.65 3.22 -17.66
N ALA A 48 -6.48 3.61 -16.39
CA ALA A 48 -5.18 3.75 -15.73
C ALA A 48 -4.36 2.44 -15.65
N LEU A 49 -5.02 1.27 -15.72
CA LEU A 49 -4.38 -0.05 -15.65
C LEU A 49 -4.18 -0.70 -17.02
N ARG A 50 -4.65 -0.07 -18.10
CA ARG A 50 -4.41 -0.57 -19.47
C ARG A 50 -2.93 -0.68 -19.82
N PRO A 51 -2.05 0.29 -19.47
CA PRO A 51 -0.62 0.13 -19.72
C PRO A 51 -0.03 -1.09 -19.01
N LEU A 52 -0.47 -1.37 -17.77
CA LEU A 52 -0.07 -2.55 -17.02
C LEU A 52 -0.54 -3.83 -17.70
N ALA A 53 -1.79 -3.88 -18.17
CA ALA A 53 -2.34 -5.03 -18.89
C ALA A 53 -1.51 -5.34 -20.14
N THR A 54 -1.19 -4.32 -20.94
CA THR A 54 -0.35 -4.45 -22.14
C THR A 54 1.06 -4.94 -21.79
N ALA A 55 1.70 -4.34 -20.79
CA ALA A 55 3.05 -4.72 -20.37
C ALA A 55 3.11 -6.16 -19.85
N LEU A 56 2.10 -6.61 -19.09
CA LEU A 56 2.01 -7.99 -18.61
C LEU A 56 1.80 -9.01 -19.74
N ARG A 57 1.07 -8.64 -20.80
CA ARG A 57 0.86 -9.48 -21.99
C ARG A 57 2.13 -9.63 -22.82
N ASN A 58 2.93 -8.57 -22.89
CA ASN A 58 4.15 -8.51 -23.70
C ASN A 58 5.42 -8.87 -22.92
N ALA A 59 5.29 -9.33 -21.67
CA ALA A 59 6.43 -9.61 -20.82
C ALA A 59 7.29 -10.74 -21.43
N PRO A 60 8.62 -10.57 -21.56
CA PRO A 60 9.49 -11.54 -22.22
C PRO A 60 9.51 -12.90 -21.50
N ASN A 61 9.28 -12.90 -20.18
CA ASN A 61 9.20 -14.10 -19.36
C ASN A 61 7.76 -14.36 -18.88
N LEU A 62 6.91 -14.84 -19.79
CA LEU A 62 5.50 -15.13 -19.51
C LEU A 62 5.31 -16.15 -18.37
N SER A 63 6.23 -17.08 -18.19
CA SER A 63 6.15 -18.11 -17.14
C SER A 63 6.25 -17.50 -15.73
N THR A 64 7.16 -16.56 -15.52
CA THR A 64 7.35 -15.93 -14.19
C THR A 64 6.26 -14.89 -13.90
N SER A 65 5.83 -14.13 -14.91
CA SER A 65 4.67 -13.24 -14.78
C SER A 65 3.40 -14.02 -14.46
N ARG A 66 3.18 -15.13 -15.16
CA ARG A 66 2.06 -16.05 -14.90
C ARG A 66 2.12 -16.62 -13.48
N LEU A 67 3.24 -17.19 -13.05
CA LEU A 67 3.33 -17.78 -11.71
C LEU A 67 2.99 -16.76 -10.61
N TRP A 68 3.45 -15.52 -10.75
CA TRP A 68 3.13 -14.45 -9.80
C TRP A 68 1.65 -14.04 -9.83
N LEU A 69 1.04 -13.89 -11.01
CA LEU A 69 -0.38 -13.53 -11.16
C LEU A 69 -1.37 -14.57 -10.59
N TYR A 70 -0.92 -15.81 -10.43
CA TYR A 70 -1.70 -16.88 -9.80
C TYR A 70 -1.55 -16.93 -8.28
N LYS A 71 -0.59 -16.20 -7.69
CA LYS A 71 -0.49 -16.09 -6.24
C LYS A 71 -1.67 -15.27 -5.70
N PRO A 72 -2.34 -15.72 -4.62
CA PRO A 72 -3.51 -15.04 -4.08
C PRO A 72 -3.20 -13.60 -3.65
N GLN A 73 -2.02 -13.37 -3.09
CA GLN A 73 -1.59 -12.03 -2.63
C GLN A 73 -1.45 -11.02 -3.78
N ALA A 74 -1.02 -11.49 -4.95
CA ALA A 74 -0.90 -10.66 -6.15
C ALA A 74 -2.28 -10.41 -6.77
N ALA A 75 -3.12 -11.44 -6.84
CA ALA A 75 -4.48 -11.35 -7.35
C ALA A 75 -5.32 -10.35 -6.52
N GLU A 76 -5.30 -10.46 -5.20
CA GLU A 76 -6.01 -9.55 -4.29
C GLU A 76 -5.58 -8.09 -4.48
N LEU A 77 -4.28 -7.82 -4.60
CA LEU A 77 -3.75 -6.48 -4.81
C LEU A 77 -4.17 -5.91 -6.17
N LEU A 78 -4.09 -6.70 -7.24
CA LEU A 78 -4.49 -6.26 -8.58
C LEU A 78 -5.98 -5.95 -8.66
N THR A 79 -6.82 -6.78 -8.05
CA THR A 79 -8.26 -6.51 -7.96
C THR A 79 -8.54 -5.27 -7.10
N ALA A 80 -7.82 -5.07 -5.99
CA ALA A 80 -7.98 -3.87 -5.17
C ALA A 80 -7.60 -2.58 -5.92
N LEU A 81 -6.57 -2.62 -6.76
CA LEU A 81 -6.22 -1.50 -7.67
C LEU A 81 -7.29 -1.29 -8.74
N ALA A 82 -7.78 -2.38 -9.34
CA ALA A 82 -8.80 -2.34 -10.38
C ALA A 82 -10.10 -1.71 -9.91
N THR A 83 -10.59 -2.13 -8.75
CA THR A 83 -11.78 -1.56 -8.11
C THR A 83 -11.52 -0.20 -7.44
N GLY A 84 -10.29 0.32 -7.48
CA GLY A 84 -9.93 1.60 -6.86
C GLY A 84 -9.92 1.62 -5.34
N ARG A 85 -9.96 0.45 -4.67
CA ARG A 85 -9.79 0.34 -3.20
C ARG A 85 -8.38 0.73 -2.75
N VAL A 86 -7.40 0.53 -3.62
CA VAL A 86 -6.02 0.98 -3.45
C VAL A 86 -5.72 1.98 -4.57
N PRO A 87 -5.19 3.18 -4.26
CA PRO A 87 -4.78 4.11 -5.30
C PRO A 87 -3.53 3.60 -6.03
N LEU A 88 -3.46 3.84 -7.35
CA LEU A 88 -2.29 3.53 -8.16
C LEU A 88 -1.18 4.56 -7.91
N SER A 89 -0.56 4.49 -6.74
CA SER A 89 0.51 5.38 -6.31
C SER A 89 1.50 4.64 -5.40
N HIS A 90 2.68 5.23 -5.17
CA HIS A 90 3.67 4.65 -4.26
C HIS A 90 3.14 4.49 -2.84
N ASP A 91 2.40 5.49 -2.33
CA ASP A 91 1.75 5.47 -1.02
C ASP A 91 0.58 4.47 -0.96
N GLY A 92 -0.20 4.35 -2.04
CA GLY A 92 -1.25 3.33 -2.12
C GLY A 92 -0.68 1.93 -1.95
N LEU A 93 0.44 1.65 -2.61
CA LEU A 93 1.13 0.37 -2.48
C LEU A 93 1.80 0.20 -1.11
N SER A 94 2.26 1.27 -0.47
CA SER A 94 2.96 1.20 0.83
C SER A 94 2.03 0.86 1.99
N THR A 95 0.75 1.22 1.87
CA THR A 95 -0.30 0.91 2.85
C THR A 95 -0.87 -0.51 2.70
N TRP A 96 -0.48 -1.24 1.66
CA TRP A 96 -1.02 -2.59 1.43
C TRP A 96 -0.58 -3.59 2.51
N PRO A 97 -1.48 -4.43 3.05
CA PRO A 97 -1.16 -5.36 4.16
C PRO A 97 -0.07 -6.39 3.86
N ARG A 98 0.22 -6.65 2.57
CA ARG A 98 1.19 -7.67 2.15
C ARG A 98 2.38 -7.03 1.41
N PRO A 99 3.44 -6.61 2.13
CA PRO A 99 4.49 -5.75 1.58
C PRO A 99 5.27 -6.42 0.44
N GLY A 100 5.45 -7.74 0.46
CA GLY A 100 6.15 -8.46 -0.62
C GLY A 100 5.43 -8.39 -1.98
N ALA A 101 4.09 -8.48 -1.98
CA ALA A 101 3.30 -8.34 -3.20
C ALA A 101 3.31 -6.90 -3.72
N ALA A 102 3.19 -5.93 -2.82
CA ALA A 102 3.24 -4.51 -3.13
C ALA A 102 4.60 -4.08 -3.69
N ARG A 103 5.71 -4.51 -3.08
CA ARG A 103 7.08 -4.25 -3.54
C ARG A 103 7.31 -4.79 -4.94
N HIS A 104 6.96 -6.06 -5.17
CA HIS A 104 7.12 -6.68 -6.48
C HIS A 104 6.29 -5.98 -7.56
N LEU A 105 5.06 -5.57 -7.23
CA LEU A 105 4.23 -4.80 -8.16
C LEU A 105 4.81 -3.40 -8.40
N ARG A 106 5.26 -2.69 -7.37
CA ARG A 106 5.90 -1.37 -7.50
C ARG A 106 7.10 -1.43 -8.44
N HIS A 107 7.99 -2.39 -8.25
CA HIS A 107 9.15 -2.59 -9.12
C HIS A 107 8.74 -2.75 -10.59
N ARG A 108 7.67 -3.52 -10.86
CA ARG A 108 7.14 -3.69 -12.22
C ARG A 108 6.50 -2.41 -12.77
N LEU A 109 5.73 -1.70 -11.96
CA LEU A 109 5.10 -0.44 -12.38
C LEU A 109 6.13 0.63 -12.73
N ILE A 110 7.24 0.71 -11.98
CA ILE A 110 8.38 1.58 -12.31
C ILE A 110 9.06 1.10 -13.61
N ALA A 111 9.36 -0.21 -13.73
CA ALA A 111 10.00 -0.76 -14.92
C ALA A 111 9.17 -0.57 -16.20
N TYR A 112 7.85 -0.50 -16.09
CA TYR A 112 6.94 -0.22 -17.20
C TYR A 112 6.65 1.29 -17.39
N GLY A 113 7.24 2.17 -16.58
CA GLY A 113 7.04 3.62 -16.65
C GLY A 113 5.65 4.10 -16.22
N ILE A 114 4.89 3.27 -15.50
CA ILE A 114 3.53 3.59 -15.03
C ILE A 114 3.57 4.43 -13.75
N LEU A 115 4.57 4.17 -12.90
CA LEU A 115 4.88 5.00 -11.75
C LEU A 115 6.20 5.74 -11.97
N PRO A 116 6.36 6.97 -11.43
CA PRO A 116 7.62 7.68 -11.51
C PRO A 116 8.72 6.90 -10.80
N PRO A 117 9.98 6.98 -11.30
CA PRO A 117 11.11 6.33 -10.67
C PRO A 117 11.30 6.91 -9.27
N VAL A 118 11.30 6.03 -8.28
CA VAL A 118 11.68 6.29 -6.90
C VAL A 118 12.56 5.13 -6.49
N ASP A 119 13.59 5.36 -5.67
CA ASP A 119 14.33 4.26 -5.08
C ASP A 119 13.36 3.37 -4.29
N PRO A 120 13.04 2.14 -4.77
CA PRO A 120 12.02 1.31 -4.15
C PRO A 120 12.42 0.90 -2.73
N SER A 121 13.73 0.83 -2.48
CA SER A 121 14.31 0.49 -1.18
C SER A 121 14.09 1.63 -0.20
N LEU A 122 14.32 2.87 -0.63
CA LEU A 122 14.09 4.06 0.18
C LEU A 122 12.61 4.22 0.54
N ALA A 123 11.71 4.11 -0.45
CA ALA A 123 10.27 4.22 -0.21
C ALA A 123 9.74 3.14 0.76
N ASP A 124 10.29 1.93 0.69
CA ASP A 124 9.96 0.85 1.63
C ASP A 124 10.48 1.12 3.03
N ILE A 125 11.73 1.62 3.16
CA ILE A 125 12.32 2.01 4.45
C ILE A 125 11.53 3.15 5.07
N GLU A 126 11.18 4.19 4.31
CA GLU A 126 10.37 5.32 4.79
C GLU A 126 8.99 4.87 5.26
N SER A 127 8.33 3.99 4.51
CA SER A 127 7.02 3.45 4.91
C SER A 127 7.14 2.59 6.18
N TRP A 128 8.17 1.75 6.27
CA TRP A 128 8.43 0.95 7.46
C TRP A 128 8.74 1.83 8.68
N LEU A 129 9.55 2.88 8.49
CA LEU A 129 9.91 3.84 9.54
C LEU A 129 8.66 4.58 10.02
N ARG A 130 7.83 5.11 9.11
CA ARG A 130 6.55 5.75 9.45
C ARG A 130 5.67 4.83 10.29
N HIS A 131 5.52 3.57 9.88
CA HIS A 131 4.71 2.60 10.61
C HIS A 131 5.29 2.27 11.99
N ARG A 132 6.61 2.14 12.11
CA ARG A 132 7.27 1.91 13.40
C ARG A 132 7.19 3.09 14.35
N LEU A 133 7.38 4.31 13.85
CA LEU A 133 7.23 5.51 14.66
C LEU A 133 5.79 5.67 15.16
N ALA A 134 4.79 5.38 14.32
CA ALA A 134 3.38 5.39 14.74
C ALA A 134 3.12 4.41 15.90
N GLN A 135 3.56 3.16 15.77
CA GLN A 135 3.42 2.15 16.83
C GLN A 135 4.12 2.57 18.13
N LEU A 136 5.35 3.09 18.04
CA LEU A 136 6.06 3.58 19.22
C LEU A 136 5.36 4.77 19.86
N SER A 137 4.84 5.71 19.07
CA SER A 137 4.09 6.86 19.58
C SER A 137 2.81 6.43 20.32
N GLU A 138 2.10 5.42 19.81
CA GLU A 138 0.90 4.86 20.44
C GLU A 138 1.22 4.17 21.77
N HIS A 139 2.30 3.37 21.81
CA HIS A 139 2.77 2.74 23.04
C HIS A 139 3.25 3.76 24.08
N LEU A 140 3.99 4.80 23.68
CA LEU A 140 4.44 5.85 24.59
C LEU A 140 3.25 6.65 25.14
N THR A 141 2.28 6.97 24.28
CA THR A 141 1.06 7.68 24.67
C THR A 141 0.22 6.84 25.65
N SER A 142 0.05 5.54 25.37
CA SER A 142 -0.65 4.60 26.26
C SER A 142 0.03 4.47 27.64
N ARG A 143 1.38 4.37 27.69
CA ARG A 143 2.13 4.31 28.94
C ARG A 143 2.07 5.63 29.73
N TYR A 144 2.10 6.77 29.02
CA TYR A 144 2.01 8.08 29.66
C TYR A 144 0.65 8.27 30.35
N PHE A 145 -0.46 7.93 29.68
CA PHE A 145 -1.80 8.01 30.26
C PHE A 145 -2.06 7.00 31.40
N ALA A 146 -1.50 5.80 31.32
CA ALA A 146 -1.59 4.81 32.41
C ALA A 146 -0.86 5.27 33.68
N ASN A 147 0.30 5.93 33.53
CA ASN A 147 1.08 6.42 34.67
C ASN A 147 0.43 7.64 35.36
N THR A 148 -0.29 8.47 34.62
CA THR A 148 -1.02 9.63 35.19
C THR A 148 -2.27 9.27 35.98
N ARG A 149 -2.81 8.04 35.85
CA ARG A 149 -3.98 7.59 36.63
C ARG A 149 -3.61 6.88 37.93
N SER A 150 -2.34 6.53 38.11
CA SER A 150 -1.82 5.81 39.29
C SER A 150 -0.88 6.65 40.16
N GLY A 151 -0.92 7.98 40.02
CA GLY A 151 0.00 8.94 40.63
C GLY A 151 -0.66 10.12 41.34
N ILE A 152 -1.73 9.89 42.12
CA ILE A 152 -2.04 10.73 43.29
C ILE A 152 -1.96 9.82 44.52
N ASN A 153 -0.75 9.41 44.86
CA ASN A 153 -0.42 8.97 46.22
C ASN A 153 1.00 9.47 46.50
N SER A 154 1.10 10.73 46.90
CA SER A 154 2.30 11.28 47.51
C SER A 154 2.51 10.62 48.88
N PRO A 155 3.71 10.11 49.20
CA PRO A 155 3.96 9.56 50.53
C PRO A 155 4.21 10.72 51.51
N GLY A 156 3.47 10.71 52.62
CA GLY A 156 3.91 11.26 53.91
C GLY A 156 4.14 12.77 53.99
N CYS A 157 3.08 13.54 54.20
CA CYS A 157 3.17 14.72 55.05
C CYS A 157 2.16 14.54 56.20
N GLY A 158 2.66 14.35 57.41
CA GLY A 158 1.85 14.36 58.64
C GLY A 158 1.15 15.71 58.86
N PRO A 159 0.21 15.78 59.81
CA PRO A 159 -0.62 16.96 59.96
C PRO A 159 0.22 18.12 60.52
N ARG A 160 0.46 19.15 59.73
CA ARG A 160 0.91 20.46 60.23
C ARG A 160 -0.30 21.40 60.26
N GLN A 161 -0.56 21.91 61.45
CA GLN A 161 -1.58 22.89 61.79
C GLN A 161 -1.52 24.16 60.91
N PRO A 162 -2.63 24.93 60.84
CA PRO A 162 -2.78 26.03 59.91
C PRO A 162 -2.25 27.33 60.50
N ALA A 163 -1.50 28.10 59.72
CA ALA A 163 -1.59 29.56 59.63
C ALA A 163 -0.39 30.09 58.84
N GLY A 164 -0.65 30.75 57.72
CA GLY A 164 0.37 31.43 56.96
C GLY A 164 -0.06 31.67 55.53
N ARG A 165 -0.82 32.75 55.30
CA ARG A 165 -1.13 33.29 53.98
C ARG A 165 0.18 33.41 53.17
N CYS A 166 0.38 32.52 52.20
CA CYS A 166 1.41 32.70 51.19
C CYS A 166 0.78 33.43 50.00
N ALA A 167 1.27 34.64 49.75
CA ALA A 167 0.93 35.46 48.59
C ALA A 167 1.38 34.73 47.31
N LEU A 168 0.49 34.66 46.33
CA LEU A 168 0.80 34.21 44.97
C LEU A 168 1.80 35.18 44.32
N PRO A 169 2.90 34.71 43.69
CA PRO A 169 3.68 35.55 42.81
C PRO A 169 2.89 35.84 41.53
N ARG A 170 2.70 37.12 41.22
CA ARG A 170 2.08 37.59 39.98
C ARG A 170 2.93 37.16 38.78
N SER A 171 2.30 36.46 37.85
CA SER A 171 2.83 36.20 36.50
C SER A 171 3.13 37.53 35.77
N PRO A 172 4.31 37.71 35.16
CA PRO A 172 4.57 38.88 34.31
C PRO A 172 3.78 38.76 33.00
N THR A 173 3.05 39.83 32.68
CA THR A 173 2.31 40.00 31.43
C THR A 173 3.24 40.20 30.23
N PRO A 174 2.92 39.65 29.04
CA PRO A 174 3.72 39.86 27.84
C PRO A 174 3.52 41.27 27.26
N PRO A 175 4.53 41.89 26.62
CA PRO A 175 4.34 43.13 25.88
C PRO A 175 3.58 42.91 24.57
N SER A 176 2.55 43.73 24.37
CA SER A 176 1.71 43.83 23.18
C SER A 176 2.41 44.60 22.05
N SER A 177 2.45 43.95 20.88
CA SER A 177 2.23 44.46 19.51
C SER A 177 2.89 45.77 19.03
N SER A 178 3.58 45.69 17.88
CA SER A 178 3.24 46.52 16.72
C SER A 178 3.79 45.95 15.40
N PRO A 179 3.04 46.09 14.28
CA PRO A 179 3.39 45.56 12.96
C PRO A 179 4.31 46.51 12.19
N ARG A 180 5.21 45.97 11.36
CA ARG A 180 5.98 46.75 10.37
C ARG A 180 5.22 46.87 9.05
N PRO A 181 5.29 48.03 8.37
CA PRO A 181 4.66 48.23 7.07
C PRO A 181 5.48 47.60 5.94
N ASN A 182 4.78 47.17 4.89
CA ASN A 182 5.31 46.73 3.60
C ASN A 182 6.10 47.86 2.92
N SER A 183 7.15 47.48 2.18
CA SER A 183 7.77 48.37 1.18
C SER A 183 8.39 47.53 0.05
N SER A 184 7.91 47.85 -1.16
CA SER A 184 8.48 47.65 -2.50
C SER A 184 8.48 46.25 -3.12
#